data_AF-A0A6N1BAT7-F1
#
_entry.id   AF-A0A6N1BAT7-F1
#
_cell.length_a   1.000
_cell.length_b   1.000
_cell.length_c   1.000
_cell.angle_alpha   90.00
_cell.angle_beta   90.00
_cell.angle_gamma   90.00
#
_symmetry.space_group_name_H-M   'P 1'
#
loop_
_entity.id
_entity.type
_entity.pdbx_description
1 polymer ?
#
loop_
_entity_poly.entity_id
_entity_poly.type
_entity_poly.pdbx_seq_one_letter_code
_entity_poly.pdbx_strand_id
1 'polypeptide(L)' 'MSQVKTEVVALIPPDEARDLVMKAAAMGCNTPDLLGMLILEAAYGSLHPEVIAFHKRAKQGQVGTQE' A
#
# COMPACT_ATOMS: atom_id res chain seq x y z
N MET A 1 1.29 -5.40 -20.41
CA MET A 1 2.72 -5.01 -20.28
C MET A 1 3.15 -5.37 -18.87
N SER A 2 4.10 -6.28 -18.71
CA SER A 2 4.57 -6.72 -17.40
C SER A 2 5.20 -5.52 -16.68
N GLN A 3 4.59 -5.04 -15.59
CA GLN A 3 5.22 -4.05 -14.75
C GLN A 3 6.50 -4.65 -14.18
N VAL A 4 7.65 -4.15 -14.64
CA VAL A 4 8.95 -4.45 -14.02
C VAL A 4 8.97 -3.71 -12.69
N LYS A 5 8.52 -4.38 -11.61
CA LYS A 5 8.69 -3.87 -10.25
C LYS A 5 10.14 -4.09 -9.83
N THR A 6 10.76 -3.07 -9.26
CA THR A 6 12.12 -3.14 -8.71
C THR A 6 12.04 -3.30 -7.20
N GLU A 7 12.85 -4.18 -6.63
CA GLU A 7 12.95 -4.35 -5.18
C GLU A 7 13.81 -3.24 -4.58
N VAL A 8 13.33 -2.66 -3.48
CA VAL A 8 14.02 -1.61 -2.73
C VAL A 8 13.99 -1.99 -1.25
N VAL A 9 15.16 -1.94 -0.59
CA VAL A 9 15.25 -2.12 0.86
C VAL A 9 15.15 -0.75 1.52
N ALA A 10 14.12 -0.55 2.33
CA ALA A 10 13.92 0.66 3.13
C ALA A 10 14.25 0.39 4.60
N LEU A 11 15.12 1.20 5.18
CA LEU A 11 15.36 1.21 6.62
C LEU A 11 14.36 2.17 7.27
N ILE A 12 13.47 1.62 8.09
CA ILE A 12 12.47 2.37 8.84
C ILE A 12 12.64 2.08 10.34
N PRO A 13 12.35 3.04 11.22
CA PRO A 13 12.44 2.79 12.65
C PRO A 13 11.38 1.77 13.09
N PRO A 14 11.65 1.03 14.19
CA PRO A 14 10.90 -0.18 14.52
C PRO A 14 9.43 0.09 14.87
N ASP A 15 9.13 1.23 15.49
CA ASP A 15 7.75 1.58 15.85
C ASP A 15 6.93 1.95 14.61
N GLU A 16 7.49 2.71 13.67
CA GLU A 16 6.86 3.03 12.39
C GLU A 16 6.70 1.78 11.51
N ALA A 17 7.65 0.83 11.56
CA ALA A 17 7.50 -0.45 10.88
C ALA A 17 6.29 -1.23 11.41
N ARG A 18 6.07 -1.22 12.73
CA ARG A 18 4.91 -1.86 13.35
C ARG A 18 3.61 -1.16 12.98
N ASP A 19 3.59 0.17 13.04
CA ASP A 19 2.43 0.97 12.64
C ASP A 19 2.07 0.75 11.16
N LEU A 20 3.06 0.67 10.27
CA LEU A 20 2.87 0.38 8.86
C LEU A 20 2.24 -1.01 8.64
N VAL A 21 2.71 -2.03 9.35
CA VAL A 21 2.13 -3.38 9.31
C VAL A 21 0.68 -3.37 9.81
N MET A 22 0.39 -2.66 10.89
CA MET A 22 -0.97 -2.53 11.42
C MET A 22 -1.90 -1.81 10.45
N LYS A 23 -1.44 -0.72 9.82
CA LYS A 23 -2.19 0.01 8.80
C LYS A 23 -2.45 -0.82 7.55
N ALA A 24 -1.45 -1.58 7.09
CA ALA A 24 -1.60 -2.47 5.95
C ALA A 24 -2.66 -3.55 6.25
N ALA A 25 -2.59 -4.18 7.42
CA ALA A 25 -3.59 -5.14 7.87
C ALA A 25 -4.99 -4.53 7.96
N ALA A 26 -5.14 -3.32 8.52
CA ALA A 26 -6.41 -2.61 8.61
C ALA A 26 -7.02 -2.30 7.24
N MET A 27 -6.17 -2.07 6.22
CA MET A 27 -6.58 -1.84 4.84
C MET A 27 -6.70 -3.11 4.00
N GLY A 28 -6.45 -4.29 4.58
CA GLY A 28 -6.50 -5.58 3.88
C GLY A 28 -5.45 -5.71 2.78
N CYS A 29 -4.29 -5.06 2.93
CA CYS A 29 -3.19 -5.11 1.98
C CYS A 29 -1.88 -5.54 2.64
N ASN A 30 -0.89 -5.88 1.81
CA ASN A 30 0.43 -6.27 2.29
C ASN A 30 1.26 -5.02 2.60
N THR A 31 2.08 -5.09 3.65
CA THR A 31 3.02 -4.02 4.04
C THR A 31 3.85 -3.44 2.89
N PRO A 32 4.49 -4.25 2.01
CA PRO A 32 5.26 -3.71 0.89
C PRO A 32 4.40 -2.97 -0.14
N ASP A 33 3.16 -3.40 -0.38
CA ASP A 33 2.25 -2.70 -1.30
C ASP A 33 1.81 -1.35 -0.72
N LEU A 34 1.50 -1.30 0.58
CA LEU A 34 1.22 -0.04 1.26
C LEU A 34 2.42 0.90 1.23
N LEU A 35 3.63 0.39 1.53
CA LEU A 35 4.85 1.19 1.49
C LEU A 35 5.10 1.78 0.09
N GLY A 36 4.97 0.96 -0.95
CA GLY A 36 5.12 1.41 -2.34
C GLY A 36 4.11 2.50 -2.70
N MET A 37 2.86 2.34 -2.28
CA MET A 37 1.83 3.36 -2.49
C MET A 37 2.13 4.67 -1.74
N LEU A 38 2.57 4.60 -0.48
CA LEU A 38 2.95 5.79 0.29
C LEU A 38 4.16 6.52 -0.33
N ILE A 39 5.14 5.78 -0.86
CA ILE A 39 6.27 6.35 -1.59
C ILE A 39 5.80 7.08 -2.84
N LEU A 40 4.90 6.47 -3.62
CA LEU A 40 4.34 7.09 -4.82
C LEU A 40 3.51 8.33 -4.48
N GLU A 41 2.71 8.28 -3.42
CA GLU A 41 1.93 9.42 -2.94
C GLU A 41 2.83 10.56 -2.45
N ALA A 42 3.91 10.26 -1.73
CA ALA A 42 4.86 11.28 -1.28
C ALA A 42 5.62 11.93 -2.44
N ALA A 43 5.96 11.16 -3.48
CA ALA A 43 6.73 11.66 -4.63
C ALA A 43 5.87 12.41 -5.66
N TYR A 44 4.67 11.91 -5.96
CA TYR A 44 3.83 12.39 -7.07
C TYR A 44 2.47 12.96 -6.62
N GLY A 45 2.16 12.87 -5.33
CA GLY A 45 0.89 13.30 -4.76
C GLY A 45 -0.24 12.28 -4.91
N SER A 46 -1.36 12.54 -4.22
CA SER A 46 -2.54 11.65 -4.18
C SER A 46 -3.31 11.54 -5.51
N LEU A 47 -2.94 12.31 -6.53
CA LEU A 47 -3.54 12.29 -7.86
C LEU A 47 -2.85 11.28 -8.82
N HIS A 48 -1.78 10.61 -8.37
CA HIS A 48 -1.10 9.62 -9.20
C HIS A 48 -2.03 8.44 -9.53
N PRO A 49 -2.12 7.98 -10.80
CA PRO A 49 -3.06 6.94 -11.21
C PRO A 49 -2.90 5.64 -10.43
N GLU A 50 -1.68 5.27 -10.03
CA GLU A 50 -1.46 4.07 -9.20
C GLU A 50 -1.93 4.25 -7.75
N VAL A 51 -1.82 5.45 -7.18
CA VAL A 51 -2.35 5.76 -5.83
C VAL A 51 -3.88 5.71 -5.85
N ILE A 52 -4.49 6.30 -6.88
CA ILE A 52 -5.94 6.23 -7.09
C ILE A 52 -6.40 4.79 -7.29
N ALA A 53 -5.68 4.01 -8.11
CA ALA A 53 -6.00 2.60 -8.34
C ALA A 53 -5.85 1.78 -7.06
N PHE A 54 -4.83 2.05 -6.25
CA PHE A 54 -4.62 1.40 -4.96
C PHE A 54 -5.76 1.71 -3.98
N HIS A 55 -6.16 2.98 -3.85
CA HIS A 55 -7.31 3.37 -3.02
C HIS A 55 -8.63 2.75 -3.50
N LYS A 56 -8.85 2.65 -4.81
CA LYS A 56 -10.02 1.97 -5.37
C LYS A 56 -10.00 0.47 -5.05
N ARG A 57 -8.83 -0.18 -5.19
CA ARG A 57 -8.66 -1.61 -4.92
C ARG A 57 -8.80 -1.94 -3.42
N ALA A 58 -8.22 -1.13 -2.54
CA ALA A 58 -8.34 -1.30 -1.09
C ALA A 58 -9.82 -1.25 -0.64
N LYS A 59 -10.63 -0.36 -1.25
CA LYS A 59 -12.08 -0.33 -1.00
C LYS A 59 -12.84 -1.54 -1.55
N GLN A 60 -12.33 -2.21 -2.58
CA GLN A 60 -12.95 -3.42 -3.16
C GLN A 60 -12.53 -4.70 -2.43
N GLY A 61 -11.48 -4.67 -1.60
CA GLY A 61 -11.02 -5.82 -0.80
C GLY A 61 -11.90 -6.15 0.42
N GLN A 62 -12.89 -5.31 0.75
CA GLN A 62 -13.84 -5.52 1.85
C GLN A 62 -15.21 -6.07 1.39
N VAL A 63 -15.23 -7.03 0.49
CA VAL A 63 -16.42 -7.85 0.22
C VAL A 63 -16.05 -9.33 0.30
N GLY A 64 -15.83 -9.79 1.53
CA GLY A 64 -15.85 -11.20 1.92
C GLY A 64 -16.64 -11.31 3.23
N THR A 65 -17.96 -11.48 3.12
CA THR A 65 -18.65 -12.75 3.45
C THR A 65 -18.94 -12.88 4.94
N GLN A 66 -20.07 -12.28 5.36
CA GLN A 66 -20.83 -12.82 6.48
C GLN A 66 -21.65 -13.99 5.90
N GLU A 67 -21.24 -15.22 6.19
CA GLU A 67 -22.17 -16.35 6.28
C GLU A 67 -22.62 -16.50 7.74
#